data_AF-A0AAE3YQM6-F1
#
_entry.id   AF-A0AAE3YQM6-F1
#
_cell.length_a   1.000
_cell.length_b   1.000
_cell.length_c   1.000
_cell.angle_alpha   90.00
_cell.angle_beta   90.00
_cell.angle_gamma   90.00
#
_symmetry.space_group_name_H-M   'P 1'
#
loop_
_entity.id
_entity.type
_entity.pdbx_description
1 polymer ?
#
loop_
_entity_poly.entity_id
_entity_poly.type
_entity_poly.pdbx_seq_one_letter_code
_entity_poly.pdbx_strand_id
1 'polypeptide(L)'
;MPADARAEFVMDLVSRLPEPERTLVTLRRSGVGEAEIAARLGLTPEQASQSLTRAFAWLRRAMLAETVPDWSGAWGLRIGTEFTAPAEVRLTVTGEIDRDNAAELGECVLAALGAELRPAVLTLDLAGVPLLDVAAARVLRAASEAAASRGTRIELVRMSPAVRAALRVCGLDPLVRD
;
A
#
# COMPACT_ATOMS: atom_id res chain seq x y z
N MET A 1 19.56 13.30 25.77
CA MET A 1 20.28 13.52 24.50
C MET A 1 20.33 15.02 24.22
N PRO A 2 21.50 15.60 23.90
CA PRO A 2 21.61 17.03 23.56
C PRO A 2 20.79 17.39 22.30
N ALA A 3 20.41 18.66 22.15
CA ALA A 3 19.51 19.11 21.09
C ALA A 3 20.06 18.83 19.68
N ASP A 4 21.37 18.99 19.49
CA ASP A 4 22.04 18.77 18.20
C ASP A 4 22.02 17.30 17.79
N ALA A 5 22.31 16.39 18.74
CA ALA A 5 22.21 14.95 18.51
C ALA A 5 20.77 14.51 18.18
N ARG A 6 19.75 15.23 18.67
CA ARG A 6 18.35 14.97 18.31
C ARG A 6 18.02 15.40 16.89
N ALA A 7 18.57 16.53 16.45
CA ALA A 7 18.39 17.01 15.09
C ALA A 7 19.08 16.06 14.08
N GLU A 8 20.31 15.63 14.37
CA GLU A 8 21.06 14.67 13.55
C GLU A 8 20.35 13.32 13.45
N PHE A 9 19.84 12.80 14.58
CA PHE A 9 19.10 11.54 14.59
C PHE A 9 17.81 11.61 13.77
N VAL A 10 17.04 12.71 13.87
CA VAL A 10 15.85 12.90 13.03
C VAL A 10 16.23 12.97 11.55
N MET A 11 17.37 13.59 11.21
CA MET A 11 17.85 13.63 9.84
C MET A 11 18.27 12.27 9.29
N ASP A 12 18.93 11.45 10.11
CA ASP A 12 19.22 10.06 9.76
C ASP A 12 17.91 9.30 9.46
N LEU A 13 16.89 9.45 10.31
CA LEU A 13 15.59 8.83 10.08
C LEU A 13 14.91 9.31 8.79
N VAL A 14 14.90 10.61 8.52
CA VAL A 14 14.32 11.15 7.26
C VAL A 14 15.05 10.59 6.04
N SER A 15 16.37 10.39 6.12
CA SER A 15 17.15 9.83 5.01
C SER A 15 16.79 8.37 4.66
N ARG A 16 16.20 7.63 5.61
CA ARG A 16 15.73 6.25 5.46
C ARG A 16 14.33 6.14 4.82
N LEU A 17 13.61 7.25 4.69
CA LEU A 17 12.35 7.27 3.95
C LEU A 17 12.61 7.04 2.46
N PRO A 18 11.75 6.27 1.76
CA PRO A 18 11.80 6.19 0.31
C PRO A 18 11.37 7.51 -0.36
N GLU A 19 11.53 7.58 -1.68
CA GLU A 19 10.85 8.60 -2.48
C GLU A 19 9.41 8.15 -2.77
N PRO A 20 8.43 9.09 -2.81
CA PRO A 20 8.58 10.55 -2.73
C PRO A 20 8.58 11.15 -1.30
N GLU A 21 8.47 10.33 -0.25
CA GLU A 21 8.22 10.81 1.12
C GLU A 21 9.40 11.57 1.71
N ARG A 22 10.61 11.14 1.39
CA ARG A 22 11.83 11.85 1.76
C ARG A 22 11.82 13.28 1.22
N THR A 23 11.51 13.46 -0.07
CA THR A 23 11.40 14.78 -0.68
C THR A 23 10.28 15.59 -0.05
N LEU A 24 9.12 14.97 0.15
CA LEU A 24 7.93 15.59 0.72
C LEU A 24 8.18 16.12 2.15
N VAL A 25 8.77 15.32 3.05
CA VAL A 25 9.13 15.74 4.41
C VAL A 25 10.18 16.84 4.39
N THR A 26 11.16 16.73 3.49
CA THR A 26 12.23 17.73 3.34
C THR A 26 11.65 19.08 2.91
N LEU A 27 10.79 19.12 1.90
CA LEU A 27 10.13 20.34 1.44
C LEU A 27 9.24 20.95 2.53
N ARG A 28 8.46 20.12 3.23
CA ARG A 28 7.57 20.60 4.30
C ARG A 28 8.35 21.26 5.43
N ARG A 29 9.49 20.67 5.81
CA ARG A 29 10.40 21.22 6.83
C ARG A 29 11.02 22.55 6.40
N SER A 30 11.29 22.72 5.11
CA SER A 30 11.77 23.98 4.52
C SER A 30 10.69 25.07 4.42
N GLY A 31 9.46 24.79 4.89
CA GLY A 31 8.37 25.76 4.93
C GLY A 31 7.50 25.80 3.69
N VAL A 32 7.69 24.89 2.73
CA VAL A 32 6.84 24.80 1.53
C VAL A 32 5.44 24.33 1.94
N GLY A 33 4.42 24.97 1.38
CA GLY A 33 3.02 24.64 1.65
C GLY A 33 2.62 23.30 1.03
N GLU A 34 1.69 22.57 1.67
CA GLU A 34 1.31 21.21 1.28
C GLU A 34 0.75 21.13 -0.14
N ALA A 35 -0.07 22.11 -0.55
CA ALA A 35 -0.60 22.19 -1.91
C ALA A 35 0.50 22.37 -2.97
N GLU A 36 1.55 23.13 -2.65
CA GLU A 36 2.69 23.33 -3.55
C GLU A 36 3.57 22.07 -3.61
N ILE A 37 3.79 21.39 -2.48
CA ILE A 37 4.49 20.11 -2.44
C ILE A 37 3.75 19.06 -3.28
N ALA A 38 2.42 18.99 -3.13
CA ALA A 38 1.58 18.09 -3.90
C ALA A 38 1.75 18.34 -5.41
N ALA A 39 1.63 19.60 -5.85
CA ALA A 39 1.81 19.97 -7.25
C ALA A 39 3.22 19.62 -7.78
N ARG A 40 4.28 19.89 -7.01
CA ARG A 40 5.66 19.60 -7.41
C ARG A 40 5.95 18.11 -7.61
N LEU A 41 5.25 17.27 -6.86
CA LEU A 41 5.46 15.82 -6.87
C LEU A 41 4.42 15.08 -7.74
N GLY A 42 3.50 15.80 -8.40
CA GLY A 42 2.45 15.21 -9.22
C GLY A 42 1.35 14.52 -8.40
N LEU A 43 1.11 14.99 -7.17
CA LEU A 43 0.25 14.38 -6.17
C LEU A 43 -0.99 15.25 -5.92
N THR A 44 -2.04 14.67 -5.36
CA THR A 44 -3.20 15.44 -4.86
C THR A 44 -2.88 16.04 -3.46
N PRO A 45 -3.52 17.16 -3.08
CA PRO A 45 -3.36 17.73 -1.73
C PRO A 45 -3.70 16.74 -0.60
N GLU A 46 -4.72 15.89 -0.82
CA GLU A 46 -5.14 14.84 0.12
C GLU A 46 -4.00 13.84 0.36
N GLN A 47 -3.40 13.34 -0.72
CA GLN A 47 -2.31 12.37 -0.64
C GLN A 47 -1.07 12.99 0.06
N ALA A 48 -0.78 14.27 -0.21
CA ALA A 48 0.32 14.99 0.42
C ALA A 48 0.12 15.10 1.94
N SER A 49 -1.09 15.43 2.37
CA SER A 49 -1.45 15.51 3.79
C SER A 49 -1.38 14.15 4.50
N GLN A 50 -1.93 13.09 3.89
CA GLN A 50 -1.94 11.76 4.49
C GLN A 50 -0.54 11.20 4.68
N SER A 51 0.36 11.40 3.73
CA SER A 51 1.71 10.89 3.86
C SER A 51 2.63 11.76 4.70
N LEU A 52 2.37 13.08 4.82
CA LEU A 52 2.97 13.87 5.90
C LEU A 52 2.58 13.30 7.27
N THR A 53 1.29 13.03 7.45
CA THR A 53 0.76 12.44 8.69
C THR A 53 1.45 11.10 9.00
N ARG A 54 1.62 10.23 7.99
CA ARG A 54 2.30 8.93 8.13
C ARG A 54 3.80 9.06 8.37
N ALA A 55 4.47 9.94 7.63
CA ALA A 55 5.89 10.20 7.81
C ALA A 55 6.17 10.69 9.23
N PHE A 56 5.36 11.62 9.75
CA PHE A 56 5.51 12.08 11.12
C PHE A 56 5.13 11.01 12.16
N ALA A 57 4.12 10.18 11.90
CA ALA A 57 3.78 9.07 12.78
C ALA A 57 4.91 8.03 12.85
N TRP A 58 5.52 7.68 11.72
CA TRP A 58 6.68 6.79 11.67
C TRP A 58 7.90 7.41 12.35
N LEU A 59 8.24 8.67 12.05
CA LEU A 59 9.34 9.39 12.70
C LEU A 59 9.15 9.38 14.22
N ARG A 60 7.94 9.69 14.69
CA ARG A 60 7.61 9.63 16.12
C ARG A 60 7.82 8.23 16.71
N ARG A 61 7.40 7.17 16.01
CA ARG A 61 7.60 5.78 16.47
C ARG A 61 9.08 5.40 16.49
N ALA A 62 9.82 5.72 15.43
CA ALA A 62 11.25 5.48 15.32
C ALA A 62 12.04 6.22 16.41
N MET A 63 11.62 7.42 16.79
CA MET A 63 12.20 8.18 17.91
C MET A 63 11.95 7.58 19.29
N LEU A 64 10.94 6.73 19.43
CA LEU A 64 10.52 6.14 20.71
C LEU A 64 10.91 4.65 20.83
N ALA A 65 11.30 4.00 19.75
CA ALA A 65 11.60 2.58 19.70
C ALA A 65 13.09 2.30 19.90
N GLU A 66 13.41 1.14 20.49
CA GLU A 66 14.79 0.63 20.61
C GLU A 66 15.37 0.22 19.26
N THR A 67 14.52 -0.18 18.32
CA THR A 67 14.86 -0.52 16.94
C THR A 67 14.05 0.33 15.96
N VAL A 68 14.71 0.88 14.94
CA VAL A 68 14.03 1.67 13.90
C VAL A 68 13.07 0.75 13.13
N PRO A 69 11.75 1.04 13.14
CA PRO A 69 10.78 0.23 12.41
C PRO A 69 10.95 0.41 10.89
N ASP A 70 10.70 -0.64 10.12
CA ASP A 70 10.64 -0.54 8.67
C ASP A 70 9.58 0.48 8.24
N TRP A 71 9.87 1.22 7.18
CA TRP A 71 8.90 2.12 6.58
C TRP A 71 7.81 1.32 5.88
N SER A 72 6.60 1.30 6.43
CA SER A 72 5.45 0.56 5.90
C SER A 72 4.49 1.42 5.06
N GLY A 73 4.81 2.70 4.84
CA GLY A 73 3.85 3.71 4.36
C GLY A 73 4.17 4.32 3.01
N ALA A 74 4.87 3.58 2.13
CA ALA A 74 5.22 4.12 0.82
C ALA A 74 3.96 4.47 0.02
N TRP A 75 3.95 5.65 -0.59
CA TRP A 75 3.12 5.98 -1.72
C TRP A 75 3.37 4.96 -2.82
N GLY A 76 2.31 4.73 -3.58
CA GLY A 76 2.35 3.77 -4.66
C GLY A 76 1.97 2.41 -4.12
N LEU A 77 0.77 2.01 -4.50
CA LEU A 77 0.46 0.61 -4.68
C LEU A 77 1.59 -0.01 -5.51
N ARG A 78 2.33 -0.97 -4.95
CA ARG A 78 3.27 -1.78 -5.74
C ARG A 78 2.71 -3.17 -5.86
N ILE A 79 2.65 -3.64 -7.09
CA ILE A 79 2.15 -4.97 -7.42
C ILE A 79 3.26 -5.71 -8.17
N GLY A 80 3.78 -6.76 -7.55
CA GLY A 80 4.64 -7.73 -8.21
C GLY A 80 3.82 -8.93 -8.68
N THR A 81 4.08 -9.43 -9.89
CA THR A 81 3.39 -10.61 -10.44
C THR A 81 4.36 -11.78 -10.55
N GLU A 82 3.96 -12.94 -10.04
CA GLU A 82 4.74 -14.18 -10.09
C GLU A 82 3.85 -15.35 -10.54
N PHE A 83 4.34 -16.17 -11.46
CA PHE A 83 3.70 -17.44 -11.82
C PHE A 83 4.24 -18.54 -10.92
N THR A 84 3.46 -18.95 -9.92
CA THR A 84 3.90 -19.95 -8.92
C THR A 84 3.74 -21.38 -9.42
N ALA A 85 2.81 -21.60 -10.36
CA ALA A 85 2.58 -22.87 -11.04
C ALA A 85 1.88 -22.62 -12.39
N PRO A 86 1.75 -23.62 -13.29
CA PRO A 86 1.15 -23.43 -14.62
C PRO A 86 -0.26 -22.83 -14.65
N ALA A 87 -1.04 -22.97 -13.57
CA ALA A 87 -2.38 -22.40 -13.45
C ALA A 87 -2.55 -21.55 -12.17
N GLU A 88 -1.44 -21.09 -11.59
CA GLU A 88 -1.44 -20.30 -10.35
C GLU A 88 -0.58 -19.05 -10.51
N VAL A 89 -1.18 -17.91 -10.19
CA VAL A 89 -0.53 -16.60 -10.25
C VAL A 89 -0.64 -15.94 -8.88
N ARG A 90 0.45 -15.33 -8.44
CA ARG A 90 0.51 -14.52 -7.22
C ARG A 90 0.74 -13.05 -7.59
N LEU A 91 -0.10 -12.18 -7.04
CA LEU A 91 0.12 -10.75 -6.99
C LEU A 91 0.57 -10.37 -5.57
N THR A 92 1.82 -9.93 -5.44
CA THR A 92 2.34 -9.38 -4.18
C THR A 92 2.00 -7.91 -4.11
N VAL A 93 1.13 -7.53 -3.19
CA VAL A 93 0.64 -6.16 -3.04
C VAL A 93 1.28 -5.53 -1.82
N THR A 94 1.89 -4.36 -2.01
CA THR A 94 2.48 -3.58 -0.92
C THR A 94 2.11 -2.11 -1.04
N GLY A 95 2.06 -1.42 0.10
CA GLY A 95 1.55 -0.06 0.17
C GLY A 95 0.07 0.00 0.53
N GLU A 96 -0.43 1.20 0.78
CA GLU A 96 -1.83 1.43 1.11
C GLU A 96 -2.70 1.36 -0.15
N ILE A 97 -3.91 0.83 0.01
CA ILE A 97 -4.89 0.77 -1.06
C ILE A 97 -6.06 1.68 -0.68
N ASP A 98 -6.19 2.79 -1.40
CA ASP A 98 -7.19 3.83 -1.17
C ASP A 98 -7.99 4.13 -2.46
N ARG A 99 -8.93 5.08 -2.38
CA ARG A 99 -9.70 5.55 -3.54
C ARG A 99 -8.85 5.94 -4.75
N ASP A 100 -7.68 6.55 -4.53
CA ASP A 100 -6.90 7.13 -5.61
C ASP A 100 -6.13 6.05 -6.40
N ASN A 101 -5.76 4.95 -5.74
CA ASN A 101 -5.00 3.86 -6.36
C ASN A 101 -5.77 2.52 -6.49
N ALA A 102 -6.99 2.41 -5.96
CA ALA A 102 -7.77 1.18 -6.05
C ALA A 102 -8.02 0.74 -7.50
N ALA A 103 -8.16 1.69 -8.45
CA ALA A 103 -8.34 1.37 -9.86
C ALA A 103 -7.14 0.61 -10.44
N GLU A 104 -5.92 1.00 -10.07
CA GLU A 104 -4.67 0.36 -10.50
C GLU A 104 -4.61 -1.11 -10.02
N LEU A 105 -5.05 -1.40 -8.79
CA LEU A 105 -5.19 -2.77 -8.30
C LEU A 105 -6.13 -3.59 -9.19
N GLY A 106 -7.27 -3.00 -9.57
CA GLY A 106 -8.26 -3.62 -10.42
C GLY A 106 -7.70 -3.94 -11.81
N GLU A 107 -6.98 -3.00 -12.41
CA GLU A 107 -6.33 -3.17 -13.71
C GLU A 107 -5.29 -4.28 -13.68
N CYS A 108 -4.43 -4.34 -12.66
CA CYS A 108 -3.44 -5.41 -12.50
C CYS A 108 -4.10 -6.79 -12.34
N VAL A 109 -5.18 -6.88 -11.55
CA VAL A 109 -5.94 -8.13 -11.40
C VAL A 109 -6.58 -8.53 -12.73
N LEU A 110 -7.21 -7.61 -13.45
CA LEU A 110 -7.81 -7.88 -14.76
C LEU A 110 -6.77 -8.29 -15.81
N ALA A 111 -5.58 -7.69 -15.78
CA ALA A 111 -4.46 -8.08 -16.63
C ALA A 111 -4.00 -9.51 -16.32
N ALA A 112 -3.86 -9.88 -15.05
CA ALA A 112 -3.54 -11.25 -14.63
C ALA A 112 -4.62 -12.26 -15.06
N LEU A 113 -5.89 -11.87 -14.99
CA LEU A 113 -7.03 -12.69 -15.45
C LEU A 113 -7.13 -12.77 -16.99
N GLY A 114 -6.48 -11.85 -17.71
CA GLY A 114 -6.49 -11.74 -19.17
C GLY A 114 -5.28 -12.36 -19.87
N ALA A 115 -4.28 -12.81 -19.11
CA ALA A 115 -3.10 -13.46 -19.65
C ALA A 115 -3.45 -14.74 -20.43
N GLU A 116 -2.61 -15.11 -21.42
CA GLU A 116 -2.82 -16.32 -22.23
C GLU A 116 -2.95 -17.58 -21.37
N LEU A 117 -2.12 -17.68 -20.33
CA LEU A 117 -2.24 -18.66 -19.27
C LEU A 117 -3.32 -18.19 -18.30
N ARG A 118 -4.56 -18.62 -18.52
CA ARG A 118 -5.68 -18.35 -17.62
C ARG A 118 -5.47 -19.07 -16.29
N PRO A 119 -5.22 -18.35 -15.19
CA PRO A 119 -4.98 -19.02 -13.91
C PRO A 119 -6.28 -19.65 -13.39
N ALA A 120 -6.19 -20.84 -12.83
CA ALA A 120 -7.27 -21.43 -12.02
C ALA A 120 -7.37 -20.72 -10.66
N VAL A 121 -6.24 -20.26 -10.13
CA VAL A 121 -6.14 -19.52 -8.86
C VAL A 121 -5.27 -18.27 -9.02
N LEU A 122 -5.81 -17.14 -8.59
CA LEU A 122 -5.11 -15.86 -8.48
C LEU A 122 -5.03 -15.46 -7.00
N THR A 123 -3.84 -15.51 -6.42
CA THR A 123 -3.59 -15.16 -5.02
C THR A 123 -3.13 -13.72 -4.91
N LEU A 124 -3.81 -12.89 -4.12
CA LEU A 124 -3.33 -11.58 -3.71
C LEU A 124 -2.71 -11.71 -2.32
N ASP A 125 -1.42 -11.49 -2.26
CA ASP A 125 -0.66 -11.47 -1.03
C ASP A 125 -0.57 -10.04 -0.47
N LEU A 126 -1.19 -9.84 0.69
CA LEU A 126 -1.38 -8.52 1.30
C LEU A 126 -0.45 -8.28 2.50
N ALA A 127 0.64 -9.04 2.61
CA ALA A 127 1.60 -8.92 3.73
C ALA A 127 2.17 -7.50 3.89
N GLY A 128 2.36 -6.77 2.78
CA GLY A 128 2.85 -5.40 2.79
C GLY A 128 1.76 -4.33 2.73
N VAL A 129 0.49 -4.69 2.91
CA VAL A 129 -0.63 -3.74 2.91
C VAL A 129 -0.99 -3.38 4.35
N PRO A 130 -0.70 -2.14 4.80
CA PRO A 130 -1.01 -1.74 6.16
C PRO A 130 -2.48 -1.33 6.32
N LEU A 131 -3.13 -0.87 5.24
CA LEU A 131 -4.50 -0.37 5.23
C LEU A 131 -5.15 -0.56 3.86
N LEU A 132 -6.46 -0.82 3.90
CA LEU A 132 -7.33 -0.92 2.73
C LEU A 132 -8.66 -0.20 3.03
N ASP A 133 -9.12 0.65 2.12
CA ASP A 133 -10.38 1.40 2.26
C ASP A 133 -11.58 0.75 1.54
N VAL A 134 -12.74 1.41 1.61
CA VAL A 134 -13.97 0.91 0.96
C VAL A 134 -13.86 0.89 -0.58
N ALA A 135 -13.11 1.79 -1.20
CA ALA A 135 -12.94 1.81 -2.65
C ALA A 135 -12.13 0.59 -3.11
N ALA A 136 -11.05 0.27 -2.41
CA ALA A 136 -10.27 -0.92 -2.63
C ALA A 136 -11.10 -2.21 -2.46
N ALA A 137 -11.96 -2.26 -1.43
CA ALA A 137 -12.85 -3.41 -1.23
C ALA A 137 -13.85 -3.58 -2.39
N ARG A 138 -14.38 -2.48 -2.94
CA ARG A 138 -15.27 -2.53 -4.12
C ARG A 138 -14.56 -3.09 -5.35
N VAL A 139 -13.31 -2.69 -5.56
CA VAL A 139 -12.49 -3.22 -6.66
C VAL A 139 -12.24 -4.71 -6.49
N LEU A 140 -11.84 -5.16 -5.30
CA LEU A 140 -11.64 -6.59 -5.02
C LEU A 140 -12.91 -7.42 -5.25
N ARG A 141 -14.08 -6.87 -4.89
CA ARG A 141 -15.37 -7.52 -5.14
C ARG A 141 -15.64 -7.67 -6.65
N ALA A 142 -15.53 -6.59 -7.40
CA ALA A 142 -15.75 -6.59 -8.85
C ALA A 142 -14.75 -7.53 -9.55
N ALA A 143 -13.49 -7.53 -9.11
CA ALA A 143 -12.47 -8.43 -9.62
C ALA A 143 -12.79 -9.90 -9.35
N SER A 144 -13.30 -10.24 -8.16
CA SER A 144 -13.73 -11.60 -7.84
C SER A 144 -14.92 -12.06 -8.69
N GLU A 145 -15.87 -11.17 -8.98
CA GLU A 145 -17.00 -11.47 -9.86
C GLU A 145 -16.51 -11.72 -11.31
N ALA A 146 -15.59 -10.89 -11.79
CA ALA A 146 -14.96 -11.05 -13.10
C ALA A 146 -14.14 -12.36 -13.19
N ALA A 147 -13.37 -12.70 -12.15
CA ALA A 147 -12.60 -13.95 -12.08
C ALA A 147 -13.50 -15.18 -12.11
N ALA A 148 -14.60 -15.16 -11.35
CA ALA A 148 -15.57 -16.26 -11.30
C ALA A 148 -16.19 -16.52 -12.69
N SER A 149 -16.50 -15.47 -13.45
CA SER A 149 -16.99 -15.60 -14.83
C SER A 149 -16.00 -16.27 -15.80
N ARG A 150 -14.72 -16.33 -15.41
CA ARG A 150 -13.61 -16.92 -16.19
C ARG A 150 -13.13 -18.27 -15.64
N GLY A 151 -13.77 -18.78 -14.59
CA GLY A 151 -13.34 -20.01 -13.92
C GLY A 151 -12.10 -19.85 -13.04
N THR A 152 -11.68 -18.61 -12.76
CA THR A 152 -10.57 -18.30 -11.85
C THR A 152 -11.10 -18.02 -10.45
N ARG A 153 -10.46 -18.57 -9.42
CA ARG A 153 -10.72 -18.20 -8.02
C ARG A 153 -9.72 -17.12 -7.57
N ILE A 154 -10.22 -16.09 -6.90
CA ILE A 154 -9.38 -15.12 -6.18
C ILE A 154 -9.24 -15.51 -4.72
N GLU A 155 -8.03 -15.44 -4.19
CA GLU A 155 -7.71 -15.70 -2.77
C GLU A 155 -6.87 -14.56 -2.17
N LEU A 156 -7.24 -14.08 -0.98
CA LEU A 156 -6.52 -13.03 -0.24
C LEU A 156 -5.76 -13.66 0.93
N VAL A 157 -4.44 -13.46 1.00
CA VAL A 157 -3.56 -14.13 1.98
C VAL A 157 -2.63 -13.17 2.72
N ARG A 158 -2.08 -13.65 3.84
CA ARG A 158 -1.02 -13.00 4.66
C ARG A 158 -1.28 -11.55 5.07
N MET A 159 -2.54 -11.14 5.14
CA MET A 159 -2.94 -9.78 5.54
C MET A 159 -2.82 -9.55 7.06
N SER A 160 -2.67 -8.29 7.48
CA SER A 160 -2.72 -7.93 8.90
C SER A 160 -4.13 -8.13 9.50
N PRO A 161 -4.28 -8.27 10.84
CA PRO A 161 -5.59 -8.36 11.48
C PRO A 161 -6.51 -7.16 11.18
N ALA A 162 -5.93 -5.96 11.05
CA ALA A 162 -6.69 -4.75 10.72
C ALA A 162 -7.26 -4.81 9.30
N VAL A 163 -6.45 -5.24 8.32
CA VAL A 163 -6.90 -5.43 6.92
C VAL A 163 -7.95 -6.53 6.84
N ARG A 164 -7.77 -7.65 7.56
CA ARG A 164 -8.77 -8.72 7.63
C ARG A 164 -10.11 -8.21 8.17
N ALA A 165 -10.09 -7.42 9.25
CA ALA A 165 -11.30 -6.85 9.81
C ALA A 165 -12.01 -5.92 8.83
N ALA A 166 -11.26 -5.06 8.12
CA ALA A 166 -11.82 -4.19 7.08
C ALA A 166 -12.47 -4.99 5.94
N LEU A 167 -11.79 -6.02 5.42
CA LEU A 167 -12.32 -6.91 4.39
C LEU A 167 -13.61 -7.63 4.84
N ARG A 168 -13.68 -8.08 6.10
CA ARG A 168 -14.90 -8.66 6.68
C ARG A 168 -16.07 -7.69 6.69
N VAL A 169 -15.84 -6.45 7.12
CA VAL A 169 -16.87 -5.39 7.13
C VAL A 169 -17.37 -5.13 5.72
N CYS A 170 -16.50 -5.23 4.72
CA CYS A 170 -16.86 -5.08 3.31
C CYS A 170 -17.44 -6.36 2.67
N GLY A 171 -17.62 -7.45 3.41
CA GLY A 171 -18.21 -8.70 2.91
C GLY A 171 -17.29 -9.55 2.04
N LEU A 172 -15.97 -9.35 2.13
CA LEU A 172 -14.95 -10.08 1.34
C LEU A 172 -14.36 -11.29 2.08
N ASP A 173 -14.93 -11.67 3.23
CA ASP A 173 -14.55 -12.85 4.00
C ASP A 173 -14.44 -14.15 3.16
N PRO A 174 -15.33 -14.42 2.17
CA PRO A 174 -15.22 -15.64 1.35
C PRO A 174 -13.93 -15.73 0.51
N LEU A 175 -13.23 -14.62 0.29
CA LEU A 175 -11.97 -14.58 -0.45
C LEU A 175 -10.75 -14.83 0.44
N VAL A 176 -10.90 -14.71 1.76
CA VAL A 176 -9.79 -14.80 2.72
C VAL A 176 -9.34 -16.26 2.89
N ARG A 177 -8.03 -16.50 2.85
CA ARG A 177 -7.40 -17.79 3.15
C ARG A 177 -6.29 -17.59 4.20
N ASP A 178 -6.14 -18.60 5.06
CA ASP A 178 -5.14 -18.63 6.13
C ASP A 178 -3.84 -19.31 5.68
#